data_AF-A0AAN8G373-F1
#
_entry.id   AF-A0AAN8G373-F1
#
_cell.length_a   1.000
_cell.length_b   1.000
_cell.length_c   1.000
_cell.angle_alpha   90.00
_cell.angle_beta   90.00
_cell.angle_gamma   90.00
#
_symmetry.space_group_name_H-M   'P 1'
#
loop_
_entity.id
_entity.type
_entity.pdbx_description
1 polymer ?
#
loop_
_entity_poly.entity_id
_entity_poly.type
_entity_poly.pdbx_seq_one_letter_code
_entity_poly.pdbx_strand_id
1 'polypeptide(L)'
;MKIDEHKQLWSGLVHDRFDDFWSINRRLMDSSEERPFHDIPIRLYINGQPFRQVPQPPLDENGESRTLSQALNSLSSDLVENGKYRFISHGITLPLETPLNYLGKNFAYPDNFVHVCAVSDSS
;
A
#
# COMPACT_ATOMS: atom_id res chain seq x y z
N MET A 1 13.44 -10.80 -12.57
CA MET A 1 13.06 -12.15 -12.11
C MET A 1 13.08 -13.11 -13.30
N LYS A 2 13.36 -14.39 -13.07
CA LYS A 2 13.25 -15.47 -14.06
C LYS A 2 11.80 -15.99 -14.11
N ILE A 3 11.39 -16.61 -15.21
CA ILE A 3 10.01 -17.11 -15.38
C ILE A 3 9.58 -18.11 -14.29
N ASP A 4 10.49 -18.91 -13.77
CA ASP A 4 10.19 -19.86 -12.70
C ASP A 4 9.89 -19.15 -11.37
N GLU A 5 10.48 -17.98 -11.11
CA GLU A 5 10.17 -17.16 -9.93
C GLU A 5 8.75 -16.58 -10.03
N HIS A 6 8.31 -16.19 -11.23
CA HIS A 6 6.91 -15.78 -11.45
C HIS A 6 5.93 -16.94 -11.20
N LYS A 7 6.25 -18.15 -11.70
CA LYS A 7 5.44 -19.35 -11.43
C LYS A 7 5.41 -19.69 -9.94
N GLN A 8 6.53 -19.49 -9.24
CA GLN A 8 6.61 -19.74 -7.80
C GLN A 8 5.74 -18.75 -7.00
N LEU A 9 5.75 -17.45 -7.32
CA LEU A 9 4.85 -16.48 -6.70
C LEU A 9 3.38 -16.91 -6.89
N TRP A 10 2.99 -17.24 -8.12
CA TRP A 10 1.64 -17.70 -8.42
C TRP A 10 1.27 -18.99 -7.68
N SER A 11 2.15 -19.99 -7.72
CA SER A 11 1.94 -21.27 -7.04
C SER A 11 1.87 -21.10 -5.53
N GLY A 12 2.70 -20.24 -4.93
CA GLY A 12 2.67 -19.94 -3.50
C GLY A 12 1.34 -19.34 -3.08
N LEU A 13 0.81 -18.40 -3.88
CA LEU A 13 -0.50 -17.80 -3.64
C LEU A 13 -1.66 -18.80 -3.78
N VAL A 14 -1.73 -19.52 -4.90
CA VAL A 14 -2.85 -20.44 -5.22
C VAL A 14 -2.97 -21.59 -4.21
N HIS A 15 -1.83 -22.06 -3.69
CA HIS A 15 -1.79 -23.20 -2.77
C HIS A 15 -1.62 -22.77 -1.30
N ASP A 16 -1.79 -21.49 -0.98
CA ASP A 16 -1.66 -20.94 0.38
C ASP A 16 -0.34 -21.31 1.07
N ARG A 17 0.77 -21.26 0.32
CA ARG A 17 2.11 -21.54 0.81
C ARG A 17 2.86 -20.24 1.06
N PHE A 18 2.67 -19.71 2.26
CA PHE A 18 3.24 -18.43 2.70
C PHE A 18 4.75 -18.34 2.46
N ASP A 19 5.53 -19.32 2.93
CA ASP A 19 7.00 -19.31 2.83
C ASP A 19 7.48 -19.36 1.37
N ASP A 20 6.81 -20.14 0.52
CA ASP A 20 7.12 -20.24 -0.90
C ASP A 20 6.94 -18.89 -1.59
N PHE A 21 5.83 -18.21 -1.32
CA PHE A 21 5.55 -16.88 -1.86
C PHE A 21 6.58 -15.86 -1.36
N TRP A 22 6.80 -15.80 -0.05
CA TRP A 22 7.69 -14.81 0.56
C TRP A 22 9.17 -15.03 0.29
N SER A 23 9.60 -16.26 -0.01
CA SER A 23 10.98 -16.54 -0.42
C SER A 23 11.40 -15.73 -1.66
N ILE A 24 10.43 -15.43 -2.54
CA ILE A 24 10.59 -14.57 -3.72
C ILE A 24 10.12 -13.14 -3.42
N ASN A 25 8.92 -12.94 -2.86
CA ASN A 25 8.31 -11.60 -2.71
C ASN A 25 9.13 -10.66 -1.82
N ARG A 26 9.87 -11.20 -0.83
CA ARG A 26 10.75 -10.39 0.02
C ARG A 26 11.75 -9.55 -0.75
N ARG A 27 12.21 -10.00 -1.94
CA ARG A 27 13.13 -9.26 -2.80
C ARG A 27 12.47 -8.08 -3.51
N LEU A 28 11.15 -8.12 -3.68
CA LEU A 28 10.35 -7.02 -4.23
C LEU A 28 10.01 -6.01 -3.16
N MET A 29 9.87 -6.47 -1.91
CA MET A 29 9.63 -5.63 -0.73
C MET A 29 10.91 -5.12 -0.07
N ASP A 30 12.07 -5.54 -0.56
CA ASP A 30 13.37 -5.17 -0.01
C ASP A 30 13.63 -3.69 -0.32
N SER A 31 13.31 -2.85 0.66
CA SER A 31 13.61 -1.43 0.63
C SER A 31 14.55 -1.10 1.78
N SER A 32 15.71 -0.58 1.44
CA SER A 32 16.75 -0.09 2.35
C SER A 32 17.11 1.35 2.02
N GLU A 33 17.97 1.99 2.82
CA GLU A 33 18.48 3.33 2.50
C GLU A 33 19.24 3.35 1.17
N GLU A 34 19.92 2.26 0.82
CA GLU A 34 20.66 2.12 -0.45
C GLU A 34 19.75 1.83 -1.65
N ARG A 35 18.58 1.23 -1.40
CA ARG A 35 17.58 0.88 -2.41
C ARG A 35 16.18 1.19 -1.89
N PRO A 36 15.81 2.48 -1.77
CA PRO A 36 14.48 2.83 -1.33
C PRO A 36 13.46 2.48 -2.42
N PHE A 37 12.20 2.35 -2.04
CA PHE A 37 11.14 2.39 -3.04
C PHE A 37 11.20 3.73 -3.79
N HIS A 38 10.93 3.70 -5.09
CA HIS A 38 10.71 4.95 -5.84
C HIS A 38 9.34 5.54 -5.47
N ASP A 39 8.31 4.71 -5.56
CA ASP A 39 6.94 5.03 -5.12
C ASP A 39 6.34 3.83 -4.39
N ILE A 40 5.41 4.11 -3.48
CA ILE A 40 4.59 3.08 -2.84
C ILE A 40 3.33 2.86 -3.70
N PRO A 41 3.09 1.62 -4.20
CA PRO A 41 1.88 1.35 -4.98
C PRO A 41 0.64 1.38 -4.09
N ILE A 42 -0.13 2.46 -4.14
CA ILE A 42 -1.36 2.63 -3.35
C ILE A 42 -2.56 2.81 -4.28
N ARG A 43 -3.64 2.08 -4.01
CA ARG A 43 -4.95 2.31 -4.63
C ARG A 43 -5.97 2.69 -3.58
N LEU A 44 -6.58 3.86 -3.76
CA LEU A 44 -7.66 4.36 -2.93
C LEU A 44 -9.02 4.03 -3.57
N TYR A 45 -9.86 3.33 -2.84
CA TYR A 45 -11.20 2.93 -3.25
C TYR A 45 -12.25 3.74 -2.50
N ILE A 46 -13.24 4.23 -3.24
CA ILE A 46 -14.41 4.94 -2.71
C ILE A 46 -15.62 4.26 -3.32
N ASN A 47 -16.64 3.97 -2.51
CA ASN A 47 -17.81 3.26 -2.99
C ASN A 47 -18.47 3.98 -4.18
N GLY A 48 -18.76 3.24 -5.25
CA GLY A 48 -19.36 3.79 -6.48
C GLY A 48 -18.43 4.60 -7.38
N GLN A 49 -17.13 4.67 -7.10
CA GLN A 49 -16.14 5.37 -7.92
C GLN A 49 -15.01 4.44 -8.38
N PRO A 50 -14.37 4.71 -9.54
CA PRO A 50 -13.09 4.09 -9.88
C PRO A 50 -12.03 4.35 -8.81
N PHE A 51 -11.08 3.44 -8.67
CA PHE A 51 -9.96 3.66 -7.76
C PHE A 51 -9.09 4.83 -8.21
N ARG A 52 -8.48 5.52 -7.24
CA ARG A 52 -7.50 6.57 -7.48
C ARG A 52 -6.10 6.04 -7.23
N GLN A 53 -5.18 6.39 -8.11
CA GLN A 53 -3.77 6.01 -8.04
C GLN A 53 -2.93 7.13 -8.66
N VAL A 54 -2.03 7.70 -7.88
CA VAL A 54 -1.03 8.69 -8.30
C VAL A 54 0.31 8.30 -7.70
N PRO A 55 1.46 8.80 -8.22
CA PRO A 55 2.77 8.56 -7.59
C PRO A 55 2.76 8.91 -6.10
N GLN A 56 3.38 8.06 -5.28
CA GLN A 56 3.45 8.21 -3.84
C GLN A 56 4.90 8.00 -3.41
N PRO A 57 5.73 9.05 -3.47
CA PRO A 57 7.09 8.96 -2.99
C PRO A 57 7.08 8.55 -1.51
N PRO A 58 8.00 7.67 -1.06
CA PRO A 58 8.04 7.23 0.33
C PRO A 58 8.60 8.29 1.28
N LEU A 59 9.37 9.24 0.75
CA LEU A 59 10.01 10.31 1.49
C LEU A 59 9.45 11.67 1.07
N ASP A 60 9.52 12.65 1.95
CA ASP A 60 9.16 14.05 1.68
C ASP A 60 10.37 14.84 1.15
N GLU A 61 10.18 16.15 0.96
CA GLU A 61 11.22 17.05 0.46
C GLU A 61 12.43 17.19 1.40
N ASN A 62 12.27 16.85 2.68
CA ASN A 62 13.35 16.85 3.68
C ASN A 62 14.04 15.47 3.77
N GLY A 63 13.56 14.47 3.03
CA GLY A 63 14.05 13.10 3.11
C GLY A 63 13.41 12.29 4.26
N GLU A 64 12.41 12.83 4.94
CA GLU A 64 11.72 12.15 6.04
C GLU A 64 10.60 11.24 5.52
N SER A 65 10.26 10.18 6.25
CA SER A 65 9.23 9.25 5.80
C SER A 65 7.87 9.94 5.71
N ARG A 66 7.26 9.88 4.52
CA ARG A 66 5.87 10.31 4.34
C ARG A 66 4.91 9.40 5.10
N THR A 67 3.76 9.96 5.46
CA THR A 67 2.68 9.30 6.18
C THR A 67 1.47 9.01 5.28
N LEU A 68 0.57 8.15 5.75
CA LEU A 68 -0.70 7.88 5.09
C LEU A 68 -1.52 9.16 4.85
N SER A 69 -1.55 10.07 5.83
CA SER A 69 -2.23 11.38 5.71
C SER A 69 -1.76 12.16 4.49
N GLN A 70 -0.44 12.26 4.30
CA GLN A 70 0.15 12.96 3.17
C GLN A 70 -0.16 12.28 1.84
N ALA A 71 -0.21 10.94 1.79
CA ALA A 71 -0.61 10.22 0.58
C ALA A 71 -2.09 10.42 0.24
N LEU A 72 -2.96 10.35 1.25
CA LEU A 72 -4.40 10.55 1.09
C LEU A 72 -4.73 11.97 0.63
N ASN A 73 -4.03 12.99 1.13
CA ASN A 73 -4.18 14.36 0.64
C ASN A 73 -3.85 14.48 -0.85
N SER A 74 -2.82 13.76 -1.34
CA SER A 74 -2.49 13.73 -2.78
C SER A 74 -3.51 12.93 -3.62
N LEU A 75 -4.16 11.91 -3.05
CA LEU A 75 -5.15 11.08 -3.74
C LEU A 75 -6.55 11.72 -3.73
N SER A 76 -6.92 12.39 -2.64
CA SER A 76 -8.25 12.91 -2.34
C SER A 76 -8.25 13.75 -1.04
N SER A 77 -7.85 15.03 -1.12
CA SER A 77 -7.85 15.91 0.07
C SER A 77 -9.24 16.09 0.68
N ASP A 78 -10.28 16.08 -0.14
CA ASP A 78 -11.69 16.19 0.27
C ASP A 78 -12.10 15.09 1.27
N LEU A 79 -11.60 13.86 1.13
CA LEU A 79 -11.96 12.77 2.04
C LEU A 79 -11.32 12.94 3.42
N VAL A 80 -10.10 13.49 3.45
CA VAL A 80 -9.34 13.73 4.69
C VAL A 80 -9.95 14.92 5.44
N GLU A 81 -10.20 16.03 4.75
CA GLU A 81 -10.76 17.27 5.32
C GLU A 81 -12.16 17.07 5.90
N ASN A 82 -12.99 16.22 5.27
CA ASN A 82 -14.34 15.97 5.72
C ASN A 82 -14.42 15.28 7.09
N GLY A 83 -13.37 14.56 7.53
CA GLY A 83 -13.31 13.85 8.81
C GLY A 83 -14.37 12.75 9.00
N LYS A 84 -15.18 12.46 7.97
CA LYS A 84 -16.30 11.49 7.98
C LYS A 84 -15.90 10.10 7.48
N TYR A 85 -14.66 9.96 7.01
CA TYR A 85 -14.18 8.73 6.41
C TYR A 85 -13.14 8.07 7.30
N ARG A 86 -13.28 6.75 7.46
CA ARG A 86 -12.22 5.88 7.94
C ARG A 86 -11.52 5.24 6.76
N PHE A 87 -10.21 5.13 6.85
CA PHE A 87 -9.39 4.50 5.83
C PHE A 87 -9.02 3.10 6.29
N ILE A 88 -9.42 2.09 5.51
CA ILE A 88 -9.35 0.69 5.91
C ILE A 88 -8.46 -0.09 4.94
N SER A 89 -7.56 -0.92 5.48
CA SER A 89 -6.81 -1.92 4.73
C SER A 89 -6.73 -3.21 5.54
N HIS A 90 -6.78 -4.38 4.88
CA HIS A 90 -6.84 -5.69 5.53
C HIS A 90 -7.91 -5.81 6.64
N GLY A 91 -9.03 -5.07 6.50
CA GLY A 91 -10.13 -5.08 7.47
C GLY A 91 -9.92 -4.24 8.73
N ILE A 92 -8.78 -3.53 8.87
CA ILE A 92 -8.50 -2.65 10.01
C ILE A 92 -8.42 -1.17 9.60
N THR A 93 -8.71 -0.27 10.53
CA THR A 93 -8.55 1.17 10.30
C THR A 93 -7.06 1.52 10.38
N LEU A 94 -6.56 2.23 9.38
CA LEU A 94 -5.17 2.69 9.33
C LEU A 94 -5.01 4.04 10.07
N PRO A 95 -4.05 4.15 11.00
CA PRO A 95 -3.67 5.46 11.56
C PRO A 95 -3.09 6.37 10.47
N LEU A 96 -3.45 7.65 10.50
CA LEU A 96 -3.05 8.61 9.46
C LEU A 96 -1.55 8.93 9.49
N GLU A 97 -0.92 8.75 10.64
CA GLU A 97 0.51 8.90 10.91
C GLU A 97 1.35 7.71 10.43
N THR A 98 0.73 6.62 9.96
CA THR A 98 1.46 5.42 9.54
C THR A 98 2.44 5.74 8.41
N PRO A 99 3.74 5.39 8.54
CA PRO A 99 4.73 5.60 7.49
C PRO A 99 4.40 4.85 6.20
N LEU A 100 4.54 5.48 5.04
CA LEU A 100 4.25 4.86 3.74
C LEU A 100 5.17 3.67 3.45
N ASN A 101 6.44 3.75 3.84
CA ASN A 101 7.37 2.62 3.74
C ASN A 101 6.89 1.40 4.54
N TYR A 102 6.29 1.62 5.71
CA TYR A 102 5.74 0.55 6.52
C TYR A 102 4.51 -0.08 5.83
N LEU A 103 3.62 0.74 5.27
CA LEU A 103 2.47 0.26 4.51
C LEU A 103 2.89 -0.56 3.28
N GLY A 104 3.85 -0.06 2.50
CA GLY A 104 4.34 -0.74 1.31
C GLY A 104 4.91 -2.13 1.62
N LYS A 105 5.66 -2.28 2.71
CA LYS A 105 6.28 -3.57 3.08
C LYS A 105 5.32 -4.56 3.72
N ASN A 106 4.40 -4.06 4.56
CA ASN A 106 3.66 -4.91 5.50
C ASN A 106 2.15 -5.00 5.20
N PHE A 107 1.60 -4.05 4.45
CA PHE A 107 0.16 -3.97 4.14
C PHE A 107 -0.13 -4.16 2.65
N ALA A 108 0.90 -4.36 1.82
CA ALA A 108 0.69 -4.74 0.43
C ALA A 108 0.06 -6.14 0.33
N TYR A 109 -0.84 -6.30 -0.62
CA TYR A 109 -1.42 -7.59 -0.99
C TYR A 109 -0.42 -8.40 -1.83
N PRO A 110 -0.70 -9.67 -2.17
CA PRO A 110 0.20 -10.48 -2.99
C PRO A 110 0.50 -9.93 -4.40
N ASP A 111 -0.26 -8.94 -4.87
CA ASP A 111 0.00 -8.19 -6.10
C ASP A 111 0.94 -6.97 -5.89
N ASN A 112 1.42 -6.79 -4.66
CA ASN A 112 2.29 -5.71 -4.19
C ASN A 112 1.66 -4.31 -4.20
N PHE A 113 0.31 -4.21 -4.19
CA PHE A 113 -0.40 -2.96 -3.94
C PHE A 113 -0.92 -2.88 -2.51
N VAL A 114 -0.86 -1.68 -1.93
CA VAL A 114 -1.61 -1.34 -0.72
C VAL A 114 -3.01 -0.90 -1.15
N HIS A 115 -4.01 -1.70 -0.81
CA HIS A 115 -5.41 -1.38 -1.06
C HIS A 115 -6.00 -0.65 0.14
N VAL A 116 -6.51 0.57 -0.07
CA VAL A 116 -7.10 1.41 0.97
C VAL A 116 -8.54 1.76 0.59
N CYS A 117 -9.50 1.41 1.43
CA CYS A 117 -10.91 1.76 1.25
C CYS A 117 -11.25 2.97 2.12
N ALA A 118 -11.80 4.03 1.52
CA ALA A 118 -12.46 5.11 2.24
C ALA A 118 -13.90 4.71 2.54
N VAL A 119 -14.22 4.54 3.81
CA VAL A 119 -15.55 4.13 4.28
C VAL A 119 -16.13 5.27 5.11
N SER A 120 -17.25 5.83 4.67
CA SER A 120 -17.97 6.85 5.44
C SER A 120 -18.56 6.23 6.69
N ASP A 121 -18.40 6.87 7.84
CA ASP A 121 -19.18 6.52 9.02
C ASP A 121 -20.64 6.85 8.73
N SER A 122 -21.45 5.80 8.58
CA SER A 122 -22.88 5.94 8.36
C SER A 122 -23.47 6.58 9.62
N SER A 123 -23.96 7.82 9.49
CA SER A 123 -24.88 8.41 10.47
C SER A 123 -26.29 7.91 10.20
#